data_AF-A0A5E5Q4Z8-F1
#
_entry.id   AF-A0A5E5Q4Z8-F1
#
_cell.length_a   1.000
_cell.length_b   1.000
_cell.length_c   1.000
_cell.angle_alpha   90.00
_cell.angle_beta   90.00
_cell.angle_gamma   90.00
#
_symmetry.space_group_name_H-M   'P 1'
#
loop_
_entity.id
_entity.type
_entity.pdbx_description
1 polymer ?
#
loop_
_entity_poly.entity_id
_entity_poly.type
_entity_poly.pdbx_seq_one_letter_code
_entity_poly.pdbx_strand_id
1 'polypeptide(L)'
;MSIKKFKFYQYSISIKEDENFSSLDDIEDEDTEPTIIQGEVIKVDSFRVKRFSDRFCGINVESGDLNHYSDTIVDTKDNLRVKGNPRKNTQIELHDQFLLLIDTNEKKVYLSNSKKKSFAQKLLTDRTRKNVVIKEILNKELFEKNLKTISEVNFLF
;
A
#
# COMPACT_ATOMS: atom_id res chain seq x y z
N MET A 1 3.73 -20.05 19.26
CA MET A 1 3.90 -19.10 18.13
C MET A 1 2.56 -18.41 17.92
N SER A 2 2.46 -17.10 18.11
CA SER A 2 1.20 -16.37 17.92
C SER A 2 0.94 -16.18 16.43
N ILE A 3 -0.16 -16.72 15.91
CA ILE A 3 -0.55 -16.54 14.51
C ILE A 3 -1.22 -15.17 14.39
N LYS A 4 -0.50 -14.19 13.85
CA LYS A 4 -1.04 -12.87 13.54
C LYS A 4 -1.96 -13.01 12.32
N LYS A 5 -3.27 -12.82 12.51
CA LYS A 5 -4.26 -12.84 11.42
C LYS A 5 -4.32 -11.45 10.79
N PHE A 6 -4.10 -11.39 9.47
CA PHE A 6 -4.26 -10.16 8.69
C PHE A 6 -5.60 -10.19 7.97
N LYS A 7 -6.29 -9.05 7.96
CA LYS A 7 -7.51 -8.85 7.17
C LYS A 7 -7.13 -8.25 5.83
N PHE A 8 -7.64 -8.82 4.76
CA PHE A 8 -7.46 -8.30 3.40
C PHE A 8 -8.80 -7.89 2.80
N TYR A 9 -8.77 -6.81 2.01
CA TYR A 9 -9.86 -6.33 1.17
C TYR A 9 -9.62 -6.83 -0.24
N GLN A 10 -10.63 -7.44 -0.85
CA GLN A 10 -10.52 -8.10 -2.14
C GLN A 10 -11.05 -7.21 -3.26
N TYR A 11 -10.31 -7.17 -4.36
CA TYR A 11 -10.61 -6.41 -5.56
C TYR A 11 -10.37 -7.28 -6.80
N SER A 12 -10.96 -6.89 -7.93
CA SER A 12 -10.54 -7.41 -9.23
C SER A 12 -9.43 -6.54 -9.80
N ILE A 13 -8.51 -7.16 -10.53
CA ILE A 13 -7.41 -6.47 -11.21
C ILE A 13 -7.46 -6.81 -12.70
N SER A 14 -7.19 -5.82 -13.54
CA SER A 14 -7.10 -5.99 -14.98
C SER A 14 -5.96 -5.15 -15.53
N ILE A 15 -5.24 -5.68 -16.51
CA ILE A 15 -4.23 -4.96 -17.27
C ILE A 15 -4.76 -4.82 -18.69
N LYS A 16 -4.90 -3.58 -19.20
CA LYS A 16 -5.63 -3.35 -20.47
C LYS A 16 -5.00 -4.00 -21.71
N GLU A 17 -3.73 -4.37 -21.66
CA GLU A 17 -2.95 -4.82 -22.82
C GLU A 17 -2.15 -6.11 -22.54
N ASP A 18 -2.37 -6.77 -21.39
CA ASP A 18 -1.70 -8.02 -21.04
C ASP A 18 -2.64 -8.92 -20.22
N GLU A 19 -3.03 -10.04 -20.82
CA GLU A 19 -3.91 -10.99 -20.16
C GLU A 19 -3.18 -11.96 -19.22
N ASN A 20 -1.85 -12.07 -19.33
CA ASN A 20 -1.07 -13.15 -18.73
C ASN A 20 -0.34 -12.76 -17.43
N PHE A 21 -0.31 -11.48 -17.03
CA PHE A 21 0.30 -11.01 -15.77
C PHE A 21 1.77 -11.44 -15.55
N SER A 22 2.45 -11.91 -16.60
CA SER A 22 3.80 -12.49 -16.52
C SER A 22 4.90 -11.45 -16.32
N SER A 23 4.57 -10.15 -16.36
CA SER A 23 5.50 -9.04 -16.15
C SER A 23 5.64 -8.57 -14.70
N LEU A 24 5.07 -9.30 -13.73
CA LEU A 24 5.34 -9.07 -12.31
C LEU A 24 6.62 -9.77 -11.84
N ASP A 25 7.30 -10.48 -12.75
CA ASP A 25 8.42 -11.38 -12.47
C ASP A 25 9.74 -10.64 -12.27
N ASP A 26 9.81 -9.37 -12.69
CA ASP A 26 11.02 -8.55 -12.69
C ASP A 26 11.06 -7.51 -11.55
N ILE A 27 10.15 -7.57 -10.56
CA ILE A 27 10.15 -6.61 -9.45
C ILE A 27 11.16 -7.07 -8.38
N GLU A 28 12.35 -6.50 -8.40
CA GLU A 28 13.40 -6.72 -7.40
C GLU A 28 13.18 -5.88 -6.11
N ASP A 29 13.86 -6.27 -5.02
CA ASP A 29 13.93 -5.48 -3.79
C ASP A 29 14.58 -4.12 -4.14
N GLU A 30 13.82 -3.03 -4.06
CA GLU A 30 14.32 -1.68 -4.36
C GLU A 30 13.71 -0.69 -3.37
N ASP A 31 14.57 0.04 -2.66
CA ASP A 31 14.17 1.25 -1.94
C ASP A 31 13.86 2.32 -2.97
N THR A 32 12.59 2.72 -3.09
CA THR A 32 12.24 3.77 -4.06
C THR A 32 12.73 5.13 -3.61
N GLU A 33 12.98 5.98 -4.61
CA GLU A 33 13.44 7.33 -4.37
C GLU A 33 12.47 8.12 -3.47
N PRO A 34 13.01 8.94 -2.55
CA PRO A 34 12.19 9.71 -1.65
C PRO A 34 11.23 10.65 -2.37
N THR A 35 9.98 10.73 -1.91
CA THR A 35 9.00 11.66 -2.49
C THR A 35 9.18 13.05 -1.89
N ILE A 36 9.46 14.04 -2.75
CA ILE A 36 9.62 15.45 -2.40
C ILE A 36 8.31 16.20 -2.65
N ILE A 37 7.79 16.90 -1.63
CA ILE A 37 6.66 17.83 -1.77
C ILE A 37 7.14 19.19 -1.24
N GLN A 38 7.00 20.24 -2.05
CA GLN A 38 7.40 21.61 -1.68
C GLN A 38 8.88 21.77 -1.25
N GLY A 39 9.78 20.92 -1.77
CA GLY A 39 11.21 20.98 -1.44
C GLY A 39 11.59 20.21 -0.17
N GLU A 40 10.62 19.65 0.55
CA GLU A 40 10.86 18.75 1.68
C GLU A 40 10.62 17.30 1.26
N VAL A 41 11.52 16.43 1.68
CA VAL A 41 11.37 15.00 1.47
C VAL A 41 10.47 14.44 2.57
N ILE A 42 9.25 14.04 2.22
CA ILE A 42 8.23 13.71 3.24
C ILE A 42 8.13 12.21 3.46
N LYS A 43 8.42 11.38 2.46
CA LYS A 43 8.14 9.93 2.53
C LYS A 43 9.15 9.09 1.75
N VAL A 44 9.53 7.96 2.33
CA VAL A 44 10.31 6.90 1.70
C VAL A 44 9.48 5.63 1.70
N ASP A 45 9.42 4.96 0.53
CA ASP A 45 8.76 3.67 0.38
C ASP A 45 9.80 2.61 0.00
N SER A 46 9.88 1.54 0.80
CA SER A 46 10.64 0.33 0.51
C SER A 46 9.69 -0.78 0.07
N PHE A 47 10.11 -1.57 -0.91
CA PHE A 47 9.30 -2.63 -1.48
C PHE A 47 10.03 -3.95 -1.43
N ARG A 48 9.31 -4.98 -0.98
CA ARG A 48 9.73 -6.37 -1.12
C ARG A 48 8.69 -7.17 -1.84
N VAL A 49 9.09 -7.78 -2.94
CA VAL A 49 8.23 -8.70 -3.70
C VAL A 49 8.62 -10.12 -3.42
N LYS A 50 7.62 -10.97 -3.21
CA LYS A 50 7.83 -12.41 -3.00
C LYS A 50 6.79 -13.19 -3.77
N ARG A 51 7.26 -14.03 -4.69
CA ARG A 51 6.44 -15.05 -5.32
C ARG A 51 6.38 -16.29 -4.43
N PHE A 52 5.17 -16.73 -4.11
CA PHE A 52 4.92 -17.92 -3.30
C PHE A 52 4.60 -19.15 -4.17
N SER A 53 4.15 -18.92 -5.41
CA SER A 53 3.87 -19.92 -6.44
C SER A 53 3.67 -19.21 -7.78
N ASP A 54 3.51 -19.95 -8.88
CA ASP A 54 3.16 -19.38 -10.20
C ASP A 54 1.89 -18.52 -10.19
N ARG A 55 1.01 -18.77 -9.21
CA ARG A 55 -0.28 -18.07 -9.05
C ARG A 55 -0.21 -16.85 -8.14
N PHE A 56 0.64 -16.86 -7.12
CA PHE A 56 0.57 -15.89 -6.03
C PHE A 56 1.84 -15.05 -5.91
N CYS A 57 1.67 -13.73 -6.01
CA CYS A 57 2.71 -12.72 -5.81
C CYS A 57 2.32 -11.80 -4.66
N GLY A 58 3.17 -11.69 -3.63
CA GLY A 58 3.01 -10.75 -2.53
C GLY A 58 3.94 -9.56 -2.67
N ILE A 59 3.47 -8.38 -2.28
CA ILE A 59 4.25 -7.16 -2.21
C ILE A 59 4.10 -6.61 -0.79
N ASN A 60 5.21 -6.49 -0.08
CA ASN A 60 5.31 -5.74 1.16
C ASN A 60 5.78 -4.33 0.83
N VAL A 61 5.06 -3.33 1.32
CA VAL A 61 5.41 -1.93 1.23
C VAL A 61 5.63 -1.43 2.64
N GLU A 62 6.82 -0.91 2.88
CA GLU A 62 7.19 -0.30 4.14
C GLU A 62 7.42 1.19 3.89
N SER A 63 6.74 2.03 4.64
CA SER A 63 6.72 3.47 4.47
C SER A 63 7.24 4.15 5.74
N GLY A 64 8.02 5.21 5.58
CA GLY A 64 8.49 6.05 6.68
C GLY A 64 8.69 7.50 6.26
N ASP A 65 8.79 8.39 7.24
CA ASP A 65 9.07 9.80 6.97
C ASP A 65 10.52 10.12 7.35
N LEU A 66 11.16 10.98 6.56
CA LEU A 66 12.54 11.42 6.77
C LEU A 66 12.69 12.40 7.95
N ASN A 67 11.61 13.01 8.41
CA ASN A 67 11.63 13.99 9.50
C ASN A 67 11.07 13.43 10.83
N HIS A 68 11.24 12.12 11.07
CA HIS A 68 10.66 11.46 12.25
C HIS A 68 11.29 11.87 13.59
N TYR A 69 12.54 12.31 13.56
CA TYR A 69 13.32 12.57 14.77
C TYR A 69 13.73 14.03 14.89
N SER A 70 13.18 14.70 15.91
CA SER A 70 13.73 15.94 16.43
C SER A 70 15.17 15.71 16.88
N ASP A 71 16.04 16.70 16.69
CA ASP A 71 17.41 16.69 17.21
C ASP A 71 17.45 16.62 18.75
N THR A 72 16.31 16.83 19.40
CA THR A 72 16.16 16.80 20.85
C THR A 72 14.97 15.97 21.32
N ILE A 73 15.13 15.32 22.49
CA ILE A 73 14.09 14.56 23.19
C ILE A 73 13.94 15.08 24.62
N VAL A 74 12.75 14.90 25.19
CA VAL A 74 12.47 15.20 26.60
C VAL A 74 12.68 13.93 27.41
N ASP A 75 13.68 13.93 28.29
CA ASP A 75 13.94 12.83 29.21
C ASP A 75 12.93 12.85 30.36
N THR A 76 11.90 12.03 30.26
CA THR A 76 10.83 11.92 31.27
C THR A 76 11.31 11.27 32.57
N LYS A 77 12.50 10.66 32.59
CA LYS A 77 13.10 10.06 33.79
C LYS A 77 14.06 11.01 34.51
N ASP A 78 14.50 12.08 33.86
CA ASP A 78 15.40 13.11 34.41
C ASP A 78 14.75 14.50 34.36
N ASN A 79 13.67 14.69 35.13
CA ASN A 79 12.99 15.98 35.33
C ASN A 79 12.59 16.71 34.03
N LEU A 80 12.19 15.99 32.98
CA LEU A 80 11.78 16.58 31.69
C LEU A 80 12.89 17.41 31.02
N ARG A 81 14.16 17.07 31.27
CA ARG A 81 15.28 17.76 30.63
C ARG A 81 15.33 17.47 29.15
N VAL A 82 15.56 18.51 28.36
CA VAL A 82 15.83 18.41 26.93
C VAL A 82 17.26 17.89 26.74
N LYS A 83 17.40 16.76 26.04
CA LYS A 83 18.70 16.16 25.67
C LYS A 83 18.77 15.99 24.17
N GLY A 84 19.99 15.88 23.63
CA GLY A 84 20.19 15.50 22.24
C GLY A 84 19.56 14.13 21.98
N ASN A 85 18.83 14.01 20.88
CA ASN A 85 18.25 12.74 20.46
C ASN A 85 19.39 11.81 20.03
N PRO A 86 19.53 10.61 20.62
CA PRO A 86 20.53 9.64 20.15
C PRO A 86 20.23 9.15 18.71
N ARG A 87 18.98 9.31 18.24
CA ARG A 87 18.61 9.06 16.85
C ARG A 87 18.84 10.32 16.02
N LYS A 88 19.54 10.17 14.90
CA LYS A 88 19.73 11.27 13.95
C LYS A 88 18.44 11.49 13.15
N ASN A 89 18.17 12.73 12.77
CA ASN A 89 17.10 13.05 11.82
C ASN A 89 17.24 12.30 10.48
N THR A 90 18.45 11.88 10.10
CA THR A 90 18.72 11.07 8.92
C THR A 90 18.40 9.57 9.06
N GLN A 91 18.06 9.09 10.26
CA GLN A 91 17.68 7.69 10.47
C GLN A 91 16.20 7.50 10.15
N ILE A 92 15.92 6.96 8.97
CA ILE A 92 14.58 6.64 8.49
C ILE A 92 14.04 5.43 9.26
N GLU A 93 12.85 5.57 9.86
CA GLU A 93 12.10 4.43 10.38
C GLU A 93 10.85 4.19 9.53
N LEU A 94 10.78 3.00 8.93
CA LEU A 94 9.63 2.53 8.18
C LEU A 94 8.58 1.97 9.16
N HIS A 95 7.71 2.86 9.65
CA HIS A 95 6.73 2.56 10.71
C HIS A 95 5.37 2.14 10.15
N ASP A 96 5.10 2.45 8.88
CA ASP A 96 3.87 2.09 8.19
C ASP A 96 4.09 0.87 7.30
N GLN A 97 3.22 -0.13 7.40
CA GLN A 97 3.28 -1.33 6.57
C GLN A 97 1.99 -1.55 5.79
N PHE A 98 2.13 -1.88 4.51
CA PHE A 98 1.03 -2.19 3.61
C PHE A 98 1.37 -3.44 2.80
N LEU A 99 0.43 -4.40 2.77
CA LEU A 99 0.60 -5.67 2.10
C LEU A 99 -0.37 -5.76 0.93
N LEU A 100 0.16 -6.16 -0.22
CA LEU A 100 -0.61 -6.56 -1.38
C LEU A 100 -0.37 -8.04 -1.64
N LEU A 101 -1.41 -8.77 -2.02
CA LEU A 101 -1.31 -10.12 -2.56
C LEU A 101 -2.08 -10.15 -3.89
N ILE A 102 -1.43 -10.66 -4.92
CA ILE A 102 -1.97 -10.77 -6.27
C ILE A 102 -2.15 -12.25 -6.57
N ASP A 103 -3.35 -12.60 -7.01
CA ASP A 103 -3.70 -13.90 -7.59
C ASP A 103 -3.82 -13.72 -9.10
N THR A 104 -2.78 -14.14 -9.82
CA THR A 104 -2.66 -13.96 -11.27
C THR A 104 -3.68 -14.78 -12.04
N ASN A 105 -4.05 -15.96 -11.52
CA ASN A 105 -5.01 -16.85 -12.16
C ASN A 105 -6.44 -16.31 -12.06
N GLU A 106 -6.83 -15.89 -10.85
CA GLU A 106 -8.19 -15.37 -10.61
C GLU A 106 -8.34 -13.89 -10.98
N LYS A 107 -7.23 -13.23 -11.36
CA LYS A 107 -7.19 -11.78 -11.63
C LYS A 107 -7.74 -10.98 -10.44
N LYS A 108 -7.29 -11.35 -9.23
CA LYS A 108 -7.67 -10.72 -7.96
C LYS A 108 -6.47 -10.06 -7.30
N VAL A 109 -6.74 -8.96 -6.60
CA VAL A 109 -5.77 -8.33 -5.70
C VAL A 109 -6.38 -8.14 -4.33
N TYR A 110 -5.57 -8.42 -3.30
CA TYR A 110 -5.94 -8.41 -1.91
C TYR A 110 -5.07 -7.36 -1.21
N LEU A 111 -5.69 -6.37 -0.58
CA LEU A 111 -4.99 -5.26 0.07
C LEU A 111 -5.19 -5.32 1.58
N SER A 112 -4.14 -5.19 2.39
CA SER A 112 -4.29 -5.12 3.86
C SER A 112 -4.95 -3.82 4.32
N ASN A 113 -4.96 -2.79 3.47
CA ASN A 113 -5.59 -1.50 3.72
C ASN A 113 -6.35 -1.02 2.48
N SER A 114 -7.68 -0.97 2.55
CA SER A 114 -8.54 -0.54 1.45
C SER A 114 -8.30 0.92 1.02
N LYS A 115 -7.88 1.79 1.94
CA LYS A 115 -7.60 3.21 1.65
C LYS A 115 -6.38 3.38 0.72
N LYS A 116 -5.54 2.35 0.57
CA LYS A 116 -4.33 2.36 -0.27
C LYS A 116 -4.59 1.80 -1.68
N LYS A 117 -5.84 1.60 -2.10
CA LYS A 117 -6.19 1.10 -3.44
C LYS A 117 -5.59 1.93 -4.57
N SER A 118 -5.73 3.26 -4.55
CA SER A 118 -5.18 4.13 -5.61
C SER A 118 -3.67 4.08 -5.65
N PHE A 119 -3.03 4.01 -4.48
CA PHE A 119 -1.58 3.82 -4.36
C PHE A 119 -1.14 2.49 -4.96
N ALA A 120 -1.81 1.38 -4.61
CA ALA A 120 -1.54 0.05 -5.16
C ALA A 120 -1.67 0.02 -6.69
N GLN A 121 -2.71 0.66 -7.24
CA GLN A 121 -2.90 0.72 -8.68
C GLN A 121 -1.76 1.48 -9.37
N LYS A 122 -1.36 2.64 -8.82
CA LYS A 122 -0.24 3.42 -9.34
C LYS A 122 1.07 2.62 -9.27
N LEU A 123 1.36 2.02 -8.12
CA LEU A 123 2.54 1.19 -7.91
C LEU A 123 2.66 0.09 -8.97
N LEU A 124 1.60 -0.67 -9.18
CA LEU A 124 1.60 -1.76 -10.16
C LEU A 124 1.70 -1.23 -11.59
N THR A 125 1.06 -0.09 -11.89
CA THR A 125 1.17 0.57 -13.20
C THR A 125 2.62 0.96 -13.50
N ASP A 126 3.26 1.63 -12.55
CA ASP A 126 4.64 2.12 -12.68
C ASP A 126 5.63 0.95 -12.81
N ARG A 127 5.50 -0.08 -11.96
CA ARG A 127 6.39 -1.25 -11.95
C ARG A 127 6.26 -2.14 -13.19
N THR A 128 5.03 -2.39 -13.64
CA THR A 128 4.79 -3.22 -14.82
C THR A 128 4.89 -2.45 -16.14
N ARG A 129 4.94 -1.10 -16.07
CA ARG A 129 4.83 -0.19 -17.22
C ARG A 129 3.59 -0.46 -18.08
N LYS A 130 2.51 -0.91 -17.45
CA LYS A 130 1.24 -1.26 -18.10
C LYS A 130 0.08 -0.57 -17.41
N ASN A 131 -1.02 -0.39 -18.13
CA ASN A 131 -2.22 0.23 -17.56
C ASN A 131 -2.97 -0.75 -16.66
N VAL A 132 -2.62 -0.73 -15.36
CA VAL A 132 -3.26 -1.55 -14.33
C VAL A 132 -4.49 -0.84 -13.79
N VAL A 133 -5.60 -1.55 -13.70
CA VAL A 133 -6.85 -1.06 -13.11
C VAL A 133 -7.30 -2.01 -12.01
N ILE A 134 -7.53 -1.47 -10.81
CA ILE A 134 -8.06 -2.20 -9.65
C ILE A 134 -9.51 -1.76 -9.42
N LYS A 135 -10.47 -2.69 -9.54
CA LYS A 135 -11.90 -2.38 -9.44
C LYS A 135 -12.51 -3.02 -8.20
N GLU A 136 -13.54 -2.36 -7.65
CA GLU A 136 -14.37 -2.99 -6.63
C GLU A 136 -15.02 -4.24 -7.21
N ILE A 137 -15.10 -5.29 -6.41
CA ILE A 137 -15.93 -6.44 -6.75
C ILE A 137 -17.35 -6.05 -6.37
N LEU A 138 -18.13 -5.63 -7.37
CA LEU A 138 -19.56 -5.45 -7.22
C LEU A 138 -20.19 -6.84 -7.05
N ASN A 139 -20.44 -7.23 -5.81
CA ASN A 139 -21.30 -8.38 -5.55
C ASN A 139 -22.72 -8.00 -5.96
N LYS A 140 -23.23 -8.62 -7.02
CA LYS A 140 -24.58 -8.39 -7.56
C LYS A 140 -25.66 -8.47 -6.49
N GLU A 141 -25.60 -9.46 -5.60
CA GLU A 141 -26.58 -9.62 -4.52
C GLU A 141 -26.49 -8.48 -3.50
N LEU A 142 -25.27 -8.05 -3.16
CA LEU A 142 -25.05 -6.92 -2.24
C LEU A 142 -25.47 -5.59 -2.87
N PHE A 143 -25.22 -5.42 -4.17
CA PHE A 143 -25.65 -4.28 -4.95
C PHE A 143 -27.17 -4.22 -5.06
N GLU A 144 -27.84 -5.34 -5.37
CA GLU A 144 -29.30 -5.45 -5.40
C GLU A 144 -29.93 -5.22 -4.02
N LYS A 145 -29.30 -5.73 -2.96
CA LYS A 145 -29.72 -5.46 -1.58
C LYS A 145 -29.61 -3.97 -1.24
N ASN A 146 -28.51 -3.33 -1.62
CA ASN A 146 -28.29 -1.90 -1.37
C ASN A 146 -29.24 -1.04 -2.23
N LEU A 147 -29.52 -1.43 -3.48
CA LEU A 147 -30.54 -0.78 -4.32
C LEU A 147 -31.91 -0.78 -3.66
N LYS A 148 -32.33 -1.91 -3.06
CA LYS A 148 -33.60 -2.00 -2.32
C LYS A 148 -33.66 -1.11 -1.08
N THR A 149 -32.51 -0.65 -0.57
CA THR A 149 -32.43 0.26 0.59
C THR A 149 -32.30 1.73 0.21
N ILE A 150 -32.08 2.05 -1.06
CA ILE A 150 -32.01 3.44 -1.53
C ILE A 150 -33.44 3.94 -1.73
N SER A 151 -33.87 4.86 -0.87
CA SER A 151 -35.21 5.47 -0.94
C SER A 151 -35.29 6.65 -1.90
N GLU A 152 -34.16 7.30 -2.21
CA GLU A 152 -34.10 8.45 -3.11
C GLU A 152 -32.74 8.53 -3.80
N VAL A 153 -32.75 8.82 -5.11
CA VAL A 153 -31.56 9.15 -5.90
C VAL A 153 -31.78 10.51 -6.52
N ASN A 154 -31.04 11.51 -6.03
CA ASN A 154 -31.08 12.86 -6.56
C ASN A 154 -29.93 13.05 -7.56
N PHE A 155 -30.27 13.38 -8.80
CA PHE A 155 -29.30 13.80 -9.80
C PHE A 155 -29.17 15.32 -9.71
N LEU A 156 -27.99 15.79 -9.30
CA LEU A 156 -27.63 17.20 -9.38
C LEU A 156 -27.14 17.45 -10.81
N PHE A 157 -27.91 18.24 -11.56
CA PHE A 157 -27.50 18.81 -12.84
C PHE A 157 -26.70 20.09 -12.62
#